data_AF-A0A961KJY0-F1
#
_entry.id   AF-A0A961KJY0-F1
#
_cell.length_a   1.000
_cell.length_b   1.000
_cell.length_c   1.000
_cell.angle_alpha   90.00
_cell.angle_beta   90.00
_cell.angle_gamma   90.00
#
_symmetry.space_group_name_H-M   'P 1'
#
loop_
_entity.id
_entity.type
_entity.pdbx_description
1 polymer ?
#
loop_
_entity_poly.entity_id
_entity_poly.type
_entity_poly.pdbx_seq_one_letter_code
_entity_poly.pdbx_strand_id
1 'polypeptide(L)' 'MTHRLPTPAQPLKIGTRGSPLALAQAHETRARLMTAFDLPEDAFEIVIVTTTGDRVLDR' A
#
# COMPACT_ATOMS: atom_id res chain seq x y z
N MET A 1 -12.56 18.59 -9.55
CA MET A 1 -11.60 18.69 -8.43
C MET A 1 -10.26 18.20 -8.92
N THR A 2 -9.18 18.95 -8.71
CA THR A 2 -7.82 18.48 -9.00
C THR A 2 -7.29 17.81 -7.74
N HIS A 3 -7.15 16.48 -7.76
CA HIS A 3 -6.52 15.75 -6.66
C HIS A 3 -5.00 15.85 -6.82
N ARG A 4 -4.29 16.19 -5.73
CA ARG A 4 -2.82 16.20 -5.72
C ARG A 4 -2.31 14.76 -5.76
N LEU A 5 -1.51 14.42 -6.77
CA LEU A 5 -0.87 13.11 -6.88
C LEU A 5 0.33 13.00 -5.92
N PRO A 6 0.68 11.79 -5.44
CA PRO A 6 1.83 11.60 -4.58
C PRO A 6 3.14 11.81 -5.33
N THR A 7 4.20 12.09 -4.58
CA THR A 7 5.55 12.31 -5.11
C THR A 7 6.56 11.57 -4.24
N PRO A 8 7.80 11.33 -4.70
CA PRO A 8 8.82 10.72 -3.84
C PRO A 8 9.09 11.49 -2.54
N ALA A 9 8.92 12.81 -2.54
CA ALA A 9 9.06 13.65 -1.35
C ALA A 9 7.82 13.60 -0.42
N GLN A 10 6.67 13.17 -0.93
CA GLN A 10 5.39 13.04 -0.21
C GLN A 10 4.67 11.78 -0.70
N PRO A 11 5.17 10.58 -0.32
CA PRO A 11 4.67 9.33 -0.86
C PRO A 11 3.28 8.98 -0.30
N LEU A 12 2.48 8.27 -1.11
CA LEU A 12 1.23 7.69 -0.65
C LEU A 12 1.52 6.42 0.17
N LYS A 13 1.11 6.43 1.44
CA LYS A 13 1.23 5.26 2.32
C LYS A 13 0.08 4.28 2.06
N ILE A 14 0.41 3.06 1.65
CA ILE A 14 -0.52 1.93 1.48
C ILE A 14 -0.44 1.06 2.73
N GLY A 15 -1.42 1.20 3.62
CA GLY A 15 -1.55 0.34 4.80
C GLY A 15 -2.00 -1.08 4.42
N THR A 16 -1.32 -2.11 4.92
CA THR A 16 -1.68 -3.52 4.69
C THR A 16 -1.40 -4.43 5.89
N ARG A 17 -2.03 -5.60 5.96
CA ARG A 17 -1.70 -6.64 6.96
C ARG A 17 -0.35 -7.29 6.62
N GLY A 18 0.29 -7.90 7.61
CA GLY A 18 1.59 -8.56 7.44
C GLY A 18 1.56 -9.95 6.79
N SER A 19 0.39 -10.50 6.45
CA SER A 19 0.32 -11.83 5.83
C SER A 19 0.88 -11.82 4.39
N PRO A 20 1.45 -12.94 3.90
CA PRO A 20 2.03 -12.98 2.55
C PRO A 20 1.06 -12.55 1.44
N LEU A 21 -0.22 -12.96 1.54
CA LEU A 21 -1.24 -12.57 0.58
C LEU A 21 -1.56 -11.06 0.65
N ALA A 22 -1.64 -10.48 1.85
CA ALA A 22 -1.92 -9.06 2.01
C ALA A 22 -0.78 -8.17 1.49
N LEU A 23 0.47 -8.62 1.64
CA LEU A 23 1.62 -7.96 1.03
C LEU A 23 1.58 -8.04 -0.50
N ALA A 24 1.29 -9.21 -1.06
CA ALA A 24 1.13 -9.36 -2.52
C ALA A 24 0.05 -8.43 -3.08
N GLN A 25 -1.10 -8.34 -2.40
CA GLN A 25 -2.20 -7.44 -2.76
C GLN A 25 -1.81 -5.96 -2.67
N ALA A 26 -1.01 -5.57 -1.67
CA ALA A 26 -0.51 -4.20 -1.53
C ALA A 26 0.47 -3.84 -2.66
N HIS A 27 1.37 -4.75 -3.02
CA HIS A 27 2.26 -4.57 -4.16
C HIS A 27 1.50 -4.49 -5.49
N GLU A 28 0.48 -5.33 -5.68
CA GLU A 28 -0.38 -5.28 -6.86
C GLU A 28 -1.14 -3.95 -6.95
N THR A 29 -1.71 -3.49 -5.83
CA THR A 29 -2.40 -2.19 -5.75
C THR A 29 -1.46 -1.06 -6.13
N ARG A 30 -0.24 -1.05 -5.58
CA ARG A 30 0.80 -0.08 -5.92
C ARG A 30 1.10 -0.08 -7.42
N ALA A 31 1.35 -1.25 -8.03
CA ALA A 31 1.67 -1.37 -9.45
C ALA A 31 0.54 -0.85 -10.36
N ARG A 32 -0.72 -1.11 -10.00
CA ARG A 32 -1.89 -0.61 -10.72
C ARG A 32 -2.00 0.92 -10.62
N LEU A 33 -1.73 1.49 -9.45
CA LEU A 33 -1.72 2.96 -9.25
C LEU A 33 -0.57 3.63 -9.99
N MET A 34 0.64 3.06 -9.95
CA MET A 34 1.78 3.54 -10.74
C MET A 34 1.42 3.64 -12.22
N THR A 35 0.85 2.57 -12.78
CA THR A 35 0.48 2.49 -14.20
C THR A 35 -0.63 3.47 -14.56
N ALA A 36 -1.66 3.61 -13.71
CA ALA A 36 -2.81 4.45 -14.01
C ALA A 36 -2.51 5.96 -13.98
N PHE A 37 -1.47 6.36 -13.22
CA PHE A 37 -1.15 7.78 -12.98
C PHE A 37 0.25 8.18 -13.45
N ASP A 38 0.99 7.28 -14.11
CA ASP A 38 2.37 7.49 -14.55
C ASP A 38 3.30 7.94 -13.41
N LEU A 39 3.24 7.20 -12.29
CA LEU A 39 3.98 7.53 -11.06
C LEU A 39 5.10 6.51 -10.80
N PRO A 40 6.26 6.97 -10.30
CA PRO A 40 7.37 6.08 -9.97
C PRO A 40 7.08 5.27 -8.70
N GLU A 41 7.83 4.18 -8.50
CA GLU A 41 7.63 3.28 -7.35
C GLU A 41 7.82 3.99 -6.00
N ASP A 42 8.78 4.90 -5.92
CA ASP A 42 9.13 5.69 -4.73
C ASP A 42 8.10 6.77 -4.37
N ALA A 43 7.10 7.00 -5.22
CA ALA A 43 5.91 7.78 -4.85
C ALA A 43 4.96 7.01 -3.90
N PHE A 44 5.26 5.76 -3.54
CA PHE A 44 4.44 4.91 -2.69
C PHE A 44 5.26 4.23 -1.59
N GLU A 45 4.64 4.05 -0.42
CA GLU A 45 5.24 3.36 0.72
C GLU A 45 4.27 2.28 1.22
N ILE A 46 4.68 1.01 1.26
CA ILE A 46 3.86 -0.06 1.86
C ILE A 46 4.13 -0.09 3.36
N VAL A 47 3.08 0.13 4.15
CA VAL A 47 3.15 0.20 5.60
C VAL A 47 2.38 -0.97 6.18
N ILE A 48 3.06 -1.85 6.91
CA ILE A 48 2.39 -2.94 7.64
C ILE A 48 1.67 -2.35 8.86
N VAL A 49 0.39 -2.63 8.97
CA VAL A 49 -0.44 -2.31 10.14
C VAL A 49 -0.87 -3.60 10.83
N THR A 50 -0.79 -3.60 12.16
CA THR A 50 -1.25 -4.72 12.98
C THR A 50 -2.70 -4.49 13.39
N THR A 51 -3.56 -5.45 13.08
CA THR A 51 -4.96 -5.44 13.52
C THR A 51 -5.18 -6.42 14.65
N THR A 52 -6.25 -6.24 15.44
CA THR A 52 -6.63 -7.21 16.48
C THR A 52 -6.86 -8.61 15.90
N GLY A 53 -7.37 -8.70 14.66
CA GLY A 53 -7.60 -9.97 13.96
C GLY A 53 -6.31 -10.72 13.58
N ASP A 54 -5.16 -10.05 13.48
CA ASP A 54 -3.87 -10.71 13.27
C ASP A 54 -3.39 -11.49 14.50
N ARG A 55 -3.93 -11.18 15.68
CA ARG A 55 -3.55 -11.81 16.97
C ARG A 55 -4.40 -13.03 17.28
N VAL A 56 -5.47 -13.28 16.52
CA VAL A 56 -6.37 -14.41 16.69
C VAL A 56 -6.06 -15.45 15.61
N LEU A 57 -5.02 -16.25 15.85
CA LEU A 57 -4.65 -17.39 15.01
C LEU A 57 -5.23 -18.72 15.50
N ASP A 58 -5.71 -18.77 16.75
CA ASP A 58 -6.28 -19.96 17.38
C ASP A 58 -7.74 -19.71 17.79
N ARG A 59 -8.67 -20.25 17.01
CA ARG A 59 -10.04 -20.52 17.46
C ARG A 59 -10.64 -21.71 16.72
#